data_AF-A0A0B8QUH1-F1
#
_entry.id   AF-A0A0B8QUH1-F1
#
_cell.length_a   1.000
_cell.length_b   1.000
_cell.length_c   1.000
_cell.angle_alpha   90.00
_cell.angle_beta   90.00
_cell.angle_gamma   90.00
#
_symmetry.space_group_name_H-M   'P 1'
#
loop_
_entity.id
_entity.type
_entity.pdbx_description
1 polymer ?
#
loop_
_entity_poly.entity_id
_entity_poly.type
_entity_poly.pdbx_seq_one_letter_code
_entity_poly.pdbx_strand_id
1 'polypeptide(L)'
;MSDPGLIMMVREAFPEMPIHLSVQANAVNWATVKFWAANGVERVIVSRELSLEEIEEIREHCPETELEVFVHGALCMAYSGRCLLSGYINKRDPNQGTCTNACRWEYKVEEGKENDAGDIVEKFDPTEAQAVEVQDERPETTIGRGKPTDEVVLLSEAHRPDEKMAAYEDEHGTYIMNSKDLRAVQHVERLTKMGVHSLKIEGRTKSFYYCARTAQVYRKAIDDAVAGKPFDESLLGTLESLAHRGYTEGFLRRHTHDAYQNYDYGYSVSDSQQFVGEFTGKRRGDLAEVEVKNKFIVGDSLELMTPKGNVIFNLEAMENRKSEQITDAKGNGHFVFIPVPQDLDLEYGLLMRNLNAGQDTRNPTGK
;
A
#
# COMPACT_ATOMS: atom_id res chain seq x y z
N MET A 1 -17.43 -5.03 12.71
CA MET A 1 -17.28 -5.87 13.92
C MET A 1 -16.95 -7.30 13.51
N SER A 2 -16.34 -8.12 14.37
CA SER A 2 -16.01 -9.51 14.08
C SER A 2 -16.50 -10.51 15.14
N ASP A 3 -16.70 -10.05 16.38
CA ASP A 3 -17.13 -10.89 17.49
C ASP A 3 -18.66 -11.09 17.51
N PRO A 4 -19.18 -12.34 17.54
CA PRO A 4 -20.62 -12.60 17.56
C PRO A 4 -21.33 -12.05 18.80
N GLY A 5 -20.69 -12.09 19.98
CA GLY A 5 -21.28 -11.61 21.23
C GLY A 5 -21.48 -10.11 21.20
N LEU A 6 -20.48 -9.36 20.71
CA LEU A 6 -20.62 -7.91 20.51
C LEU A 6 -21.70 -7.58 19.47
N ILE A 7 -21.80 -8.35 18.39
CA ILE A 7 -22.85 -8.16 17.38
C ILE A 7 -24.24 -8.37 18.01
N MET A 8 -24.43 -9.44 18.78
CA MET A 8 -25.67 -9.69 19.52
C MET A 8 -26.01 -8.52 20.46
N MET A 9 -25.05 -8.07 21.28
CA MET A 9 -25.26 -6.96 22.22
C MET A 9 -25.60 -5.65 21.52
N VAL A 10 -24.94 -5.33 20.39
CA VAL A 10 -25.24 -4.11 19.62
C VAL A 10 -26.63 -4.20 19.01
N ARG A 11 -27.05 -5.36 18.50
CA ARG A 11 -28.42 -5.51 17.97
C ARG A 11 -29.50 -5.38 19.04
N GLU A 12 -29.24 -5.87 20.25
CA GLU A 12 -30.17 -5.73 21.37
C GLU A 12 -30.29 -4.28 21.83
N ALA A 13 -29.15 -3.57 21.95
CA ALA A 13 -29.12 -2.20 22.45
C ALA A 13 -29.45 -1.13 21.39
N PHE A 14 -29.12 -1.40 20.12
CA PHE A 14 -29.25 -0.48 18.99
C PHE A 14 -29.76 -1.22 17.74
N PRO A 15 -31.06 -1.62 17.69
CA PRO A 15 -31.59 -2.47 16.62
C PRO A 15 -31.49 -1.88 15.21
N GLU A 16 -31.51 -0.56 15.11
CA GLU A 16 -31.46 0.18 13.83
C GLU A 16 -30.04 0.45 13.32
N MET A 17 -29.00 0.09 14.09
CA MET A 17 -27.60 0.36 13.71
C MET A 17 -27.14 -0.61 12.61
N PRO A 18 -26.72 -0.14 11.42
CA PRO A 18 -26.09 -0.99 10.41
C PRO A 18 -24.83 -1.67 10.94
N ILE A 19 -24.78 -3.00 10.83
CA ILE A 19 -23.62 -3.78 11.26
C ILE A 19 -22.86 -4.30 10.05
N HIS A 20 -21.60 -3.88 9.93
CA HIS A 20 -20.68 -4.39 8.92
C HIS A 20 -19.72 -5.42 9.53
N LEU A 21 -19.63 -6.60 8.93
CA LEU A 21 -18.70 -7.65 9.34
C LEU A 21 -17.29 -7.32 8.83
N SER A 22 -16.33 -7.30 9.76
CA SER A 22 -14.91 -7.08 9.49
C SER A 22 -14.30 -8.27 8.76
N VAL A 23 -13.34 -8.02 7.88
CA VAL A 23 -12.51 -9.06 7.22
C VAL A 23 -11.84 -10.00 8.23
N GLN A 24 -11.69 -9.57 9.48
CA GLN A 24 -11.15 -10.38 10.60
C GLN A 24 -12.03 -11.56 10.99
N ALA A 25 -13.30 -11.58 10.56
CA ALA A 25 -14.17 -12.74 10.72
C ALA A 25 -13.89 -13.86 9.71
N ASN A 26 -13.01 -13.63 8.71
CA ASN A 26 -12.63 -14.58 7.67
C ASN A 26 -13.84 -15.21 6.95
N ALA A 27 -14.75 -14.37 6.43
CA ALA A 27 -15.86 -14.83 5.61
C ALA A 27 -15.35 -15.29 4.23
N VAL A 28 -15.13 -16.61 4.09
CA VAL A 28 -14.50 -17.26 2.92
C VAL A 28 -15.46 -18.09 2.06
N ASN A 29 -16.76 -18.10 2.36
CA ASN A 29 -17.75 -18.82 1.55
C ASN A 29 -19.16 -18.26 1.78
N TRP A 30 -20.10 -18.63 0.91
CA TRP A 30 -21.47 -18.13 0.94
C TRP A 30 -22.24 -18.56 2.20
N ALA A 31 -21.96 -19.75 2.73
CA ALA A 31 -22.65 -20.26 3.92
C ALA A 31 -22.34 -19.41 5.16
N THR A 32 -21.08 -18.98 5.30
CA THR A 32 -20.65 -18.04 6.35
C THR A 32 -21.30 -16.67 6.16
N VAL A 33 -21.33 -16.13 4.93
CA VAL A 33 -22.00 -14.85 4.65
C VAL A 33 -23.48 -14.91 5.02
N LYS A 34 -24.18 -15.99 4.61
CA LYS A 34 -25.59 -16.21 4.91
C LYS A 34 -25.86 -16.34 6.41
N PHE A 35 -24.97 -17.02 7.14
CA PHE A 35 -25.05 -17.10 8.60
C PHE A 35 -24.99 -15.70 9.23
N TRP A 36 -24.04 -14.87 8.83
CA TRP A 36 -23.90 -13.52 9.37
C TRP A 36 -25.08 -12.62 9.00
N ALA A 37 -25.57 -12.71 7.77
CA ALA A 37 -26.77 -12.00 7.33
C ALA A 37 -28.01 -12.38 8.17
N ALA A 38 -28.20 -13.67 8.44
CA ALA A 38 -29.28 -14.13 9.33
C ALA A 38 -29.15 -13.61 10.77
N ASN A 39 -27.93 -13.27 11.19
CA ASN A 39 -27.63 -12.66 12.47
C ASN A 39 -27.65 -11.12 12.44
N GLY A 40 -28.18 -10.52 11.36
CA GLY A 40 -28.42 -9.07 11.26
C GLY A 40 -27.22 -8.25 10.81
N VAL A 41 -26.22 -8.89 10.20
CA VAL A 41 -25.16 -8.17 9.48
C VAL A 41 -25.71 -7.70 8.13
N GLU A 42 -25.55 -6.41 7.84
CA GLU A 42 -26.00 -5.79 6.58
C GLU A 42 -24.95 -5.93 5.48
N ARG A 43 -23.68 -5.69 5.83
CA ARG A 43 -22.55 -5.76 4.90
C ARG A 43 -21.47 -6.71 5.38
N VAL A 44 -20.96 -7.54 4.48
CA VAL A 44 -19.81 -8.41 4.73
C VAL A 44 -18.60 -7.96 3.94
N ILE A 45 -17.53 -7.63 4.65
CA ILE A 45 -16.21 -7.45 4.06
C ILE A 45 -15.60 -8.84 3.87
N VAL A 46 -15.62 -9.35 2.65
CA VAL A 46 -15.19 -10.72 2.34
C VAL A 46 -13.66 -10.88 2.47
N SER A 47 -13.21 -12.12 2.67
CA SER A 47 -11.80 -12.43 2.88
C SER A 47 -10.94 -12.04 1.68
N ARG A 48 -9.70 -11.59 1.92
CA ARG A 48 -8.71 -11.26 0.88
C ARG A 48 -8.16 -12.48 0.14
N GLU A 49 -8.51 -13.66 0.63
CA GLU A 49 -8.06 -14.97 0.15
C GLU A 49 -9.03 -15.60 -0.88
N LEU A 50 -10.06 -14.85 -1.29
CA LEU A 50 -11.05 -15.31 -2.28
C LEU A 50 -10.69 -14.90 -3.71
N SER A 51 -11.04 -15.77 -4.64
CA SER A 51 -11.05 -15.52 -6.08
C SER A 51 -12.31 -14.79 -6.53
N LEU A 52 -12.26 -14.21 -7.73
CA LEU A 52 -13.42 -13.57 -8.34
C LEU A 52 -14.58 -14.56 -8.54
N GLU A 53 -14.29 -15.81 -8.87
CA GLU A 53 -15.30 -16.87 -9.01
C GLU A 53 -15.99 -17.18 -7.68
N GLU A 54 -15.23 -17.24 -6.58
CA GLU A 54 -15.82 -17.48 -5.25
C GLU A 54 -16.63 -16.27 -4.75
N ILE A 55 -16.19 -15.04 -5.08
CA ILE A 55 -16.96 -13.83 -4.78
C ILE A 55 -18.28 -13.82 -5.57
N GLU A 56 -18.26 -14.27 -6.83
CA GLU A 56 -19.44 -14.45 -7.67
C GLU A 56 -20.43 -15.44 -7.04
N GLU A 57 -19.94 -16.61 -6.63
CA GLU A 57 -20.74 -17.64 -5.97
C GLU A 57 -21.39 -17.10 -4.68
N ILE A 58 -20.67 -16.30 -3.89
CA ILE A 58 -21.22 -15.63 -2.71
C ILE A 58 -22.35 -14.68 -3.09
N ARG A 59 -22.17 -13.86 -4.13
CA ARG A 59 -23.21 -12.94 -4.61
C ARG A 59 -24.47 -13.67 -5.07
N GLU A 60 -24.32 -14.78 -5.80
CA GLU A 60 -25.45 -15.59 -6.28
C GLU A 60 -26.27 -16.18 -5.13
N HIS A 61 -25.62 -16.68 -4.08
CA HIS A 61 -26.28 -17.31 -2.94
C HIS A 61 -26.77 -16.32 -1.87
N CYS A 62 -26.19 -15.12 -1.82
CA CYS A 62 -26.50 -14.08 -0.84
C CYS A 62 -26.84 -12.74 -1.52
N PRO A 63 -27.84 -12.68 -2.42
CA PRO A 63 -28.10 -11.51 -3.24
C PRO A 63 -28.45 -10.26 -2.42
N GLU A 64 -29.14 -10.43 -1.30
CA GLU A 64 -29.60 -9.34 -0.41
C GLU A 64 -28.51 -8.83 0.55
N THR A 65 -27.34 -9.48 0.63
CA THR A 65 -26.26 -9.07 1.54
C THR A 65 -25.26 -8.19 0.80
N GLU A 66 -24.96 -7.01 1.34
CA GLU A 66 -23.96 -6.13 0.74
C GLU A 66 -22.57 -6.75 0.87
N LEU A 67 -21.80 -6.75 -0.22
CA LEU A 67 -20.41 -7.21 -0.19
C LEU A 67 -19.44 -6.03 -0.36
N GLU A 68 -18.39 -6.04 0.46
CA GLU A 68 -17.23 -5.15 0.34
C GLU A 68 -15.96 -5.95 0.06
N VAL A 69 -15.22 -5.59 -0.98
CA VAL A 69 -14.03 -6.33 -1.44
C VAL A 69 -12.79 -5.43 -1.38
N PHE A 70 -11.71 -5.92 -0.76
CA PHE A 70 -10.42 -5.24 -0.85
C PHE A 70 -9.88 -5.29 -2.28
N VAL A 71 -9.49 -4.15 -2.82
CA VAL A 71 -8.99 -4.04 -4.19
C VAL A 71 -7.60 -3.42 -4.28
N HIS A 72 -7.12 -2.78 -3.21
CA HIS A 72 -5.82 -2.10 -3.23
C HIS A 72 -5.14 -2.04 -1.86
N GLY A 73 -3.81 -2.06 -1.86
CA GLY A 73 -2.98 -1.78 -0.69
C GLY A 73 -2.31 -3.02 -0.09
N ALA A 74 -1.84 -2.94 1.15
CA ALA A 74 -0.99 -3.98 1.72
C ALA A 74 -1.71 -5.35 1.77
N LEU A 75 -1.17 -6.33 1.05
CA LEU A 75 -1.60 -7.73 1.12
C LEU A 75 -0.98 -8.40 2.36
N CYS A 76 -1.76 -9.22 3.05
CA CYS A 76 -1.27 -9.99 4.19
C CYS A 76 -0.51 -11.23 3.71
N MET A 77 0.53 -11.62 4.45
CA MET A 77 1.24 -12.89 4.21
C MET A 77 0.56 -14.10 4.86
N ALA A 78 -0.19 -13.83 5.93
CA ALA A 78 -1.01 -14.82 6.62
C ALA A 78 -2.49 -14.50 6.38
N TYR A 79 -3.38 -15.45 6.70
CA TYR A 79 -4.81 -15.20 6.70
C TYR A 79 -5.15 -13.92 7.46
N SER A 80 -5.91 -13.05 6.78
CA SER A 80 -6.30 -11.73 7.29
C SER A 80 -6.81 -11.82 8.74
N GLY A 81 -6.21 -11.04 9.65
CA GLY A 81 -6.61 -10.99 11.06
C GLY A 81 -6.05 -12.10 11.97
N ARG A 82 -5.25 -13.05 11.45
CA ARG A 82 -4.68 -14.19 12.22
C ARG A 82 -3.14 -14.22 12.26
N CYS A 83 -2.48 -13.13 11.90
CA CYS A 83 -1.03 -13.06 11.86
C CYS A 83 -0.41 -13.02 13.27
N LEU A 84 0.54 -13.87 13.62
CA LEU A 84 1.20 -13.80 14.93
C LEU A 84 2.36 -12.79 14.98
N LEU A 85 2.91 -12.37 13.84
CA LEU A 85 4.09 -11.49 13.77
C LEU A 85 3.87 -10.16 14.50
N SER A 86 2.78 -9.46 14.20
CA SER A 86 2.47 -8.17 14.83
C SER A 86 2.24 -8.31 16.35
N GLY A 87 1.55 -9.37 16.77
CA GLY A 87 1.29 -9.65 18.18
C GLY A 87 2.57 -10.00 18.94
N TYR A 88 3.43 -10.81 18.34
CA TYR A 88 4.68 -11.25 18.97
C TYR A 88 5.69 -10.11 19.10
N ILE A 89 5.96 -9.41 17.98
CA ILE A 89 7.03 -8.40 17.84
C ILE A 89 6.62 -7.06 18.47
N ASN A 90 5.36 -6.65 18.31
CA ASN A 90 4.91 -5.32 18.73
C ASN A 90 3.84 -5.31 19.80
N LYS A 91 3.45 -6.49 20.31
CA LYS A 91 2.33 -6.63 21.27
C LYS A 91 1.05 -5.98 20.74
N ARG A 92 0.88 -5.94 19.41
CA ARG A 92 -0.28 -5.37 18.73
C ARG A 92 -1.08 -6.46 18.04
N ASP A 93 -2.28 -6.71 18.56
CA ASP A 93 -3.17 -7.76 18.10
C ASP A 93 -3.73 -7.42 16.68
N PRO A 94 -3.41 -8.22 15.66
CA PRO A 94 -3.96 -8.02 14.33
C PRO A 94 -5.46 -8.33 14.24
N ASN A 95 -6.03 -9.10 15.16
CA ASN A 95 -7.47 -9.31 15.27
C ASN A 95 -8.22 -8.05 15.72
N GLN A 96 -7.52 -7.08 16.33
CA GLN A 96 -8.06 -5.77 16.68
C GLN A 96 -7.79 -4.70 15.60
N GLY A 97 -7.22 -5.09 14.46
CA GLY A 97 -6.97 -4.17 13.35
C GLY A 97 -5.76 -3.27 13.61
N THR A 98 -4.92 -3.65 14.57
CA THR A 98 -3.76 -2.86 15.02
C THR A 98 -2.44 -3.33 14.40
N CYS A 99 -2.50 -4.15 13.35
CA CYS A 99 -1.34 -4.67 12.62
C CYS A 99 -0.32 -3.56 12.32
N THR A 100 0.96 -3.80 12.62
CA THR A 100 2.06 -2.85 12.37
C THR A 100 2.77 -3.05 11.03
N ASN A 101 2.31 -4.00 10.22
CA ASN A 101 2.99 -4.44 9.01
C ASN A 101 4.44 -4.90 9.26
N ALA A 102 4.68 -5.61 10.38
CA ALA A 102 6.00 -6.13 10.73
C ALA A 102 6.64 -6.97 9.61
N CYS A 103 5.82 -7.69 8.86
CA CYS A 103 6.23 -8.41 7.65
C CYS A 103 6.69 -7.54 6.47
N ARG A 104 6.82 -6.23 6.66
CA ARG A 104 7.24 -5.25 5.64
C ARG A 104 8.31 -4.31 6.19
N TRP A 105 8.92 -4.63 7.33
CA TRP A 105 9.98 -3.84 7.91
C TRP A 105 11.30 -4.06 7.17
N GLU A 106 12.24 -3.13 7.36
CA GLU A 106 13.61 -3.29 6.88
C GLU A 106 14.38 -4.10 7.91
N TYR A 107 14.72 -5.33 7.54
CA TYR A 107 15.52 -6.24 8.35
C TYR A 107 16.96 -6.22 7.84
N LYS A 108 17.90 -5.98 8.74
CA LYS A 108 19.34 -6.12 8.49
C LYS A 108 19.74 -7.58 8.70
N VAL A 109 20.60 -8.08 7.84
CA VAL A 109 21.15 -9.44 7.93
C VAL A 109 22.58 -9.35 8.45
N GLU A 110 22.89 -10.14 9.48
CA GLU A 110 24.21 -10.24 10.11
C GLU A 110 24.61 -11.72 10.21
N GLU A 111 25.89 -12.05 10.09
CA GLU A 111 26.36 -13.43 10.26
C GLU A 111 26.20 -13.91 11.71
N GLY A 112 25.55 -15.05 11.89
CA GLY A 112 25.41 -15.74 13.17
C GLY A 112 26.42 -16.88 13.34
N LYS A 113 26.65 -17.29 14.58
CA LYS A 113 27.34 -18.54 14.95
C LYS A 113 26.60 -19.21 16.11
N GLU A 114 26.60 -20.53 16.14
CA GLU A 114 26.10 -21.28 17.29
C GLU A 114 27.14 -21.23 18.42
N ASN A 115 26.73 -20.87 19.64
CA ASN A 115 27.58 -20.92 20.82
C ASN A 115 27.58 -22.33 21.44
N ASP A 116 28.43 -22.58 22.44
CA ASP A 116 28.53 -23.90 23.09
C ASP A 116 27.24 -24.37 23.80
N ALA A 117 26.27 -23.46 23.99
CA ALA A 117 24.96 -23.75 24.57
C ALA A 117 23.89 -24.05 23.50
N GLY A 118 24.22 -23.95 22.21
CA GLY A 118 23.29 -24.12 21.09
C GLY A 118 22.51 -22.88 20.69
N ASP A 119 22.83 -21.70 21.26
CA ASP A 119 22.19 -20.45 20.87
C ASP A 119 22.91 -19.82 19.67
N ILE A 120 22.13 -19.23 18.76
CA ILE A 120 22.67 -18.43 17.65
C ILE A 120 23.01 -17.03 18.16
N VAL A 121 24.28 -16.70 18.16
CA VAL A 121 24.84 -15.40 18.56
C VAL A 121 25.58 -14.75 17.40
N GLU A 122 25.85 -13.45 17.47
CA GLU A 122 26.64 -12.80 16.42
C GLU A 122 28.02 -13.41 16.29
N LYS A 123 28.49 -13.50 15.04
CA LYS A 123 29.90 -13.71 14.74
C LYS A 123 30.68 -12.40 14.93
N PHE A 124 30.63 -11.83 16.13
CA PHE A 124 31.39 -10.64 16.47
C PHE A 124 32.69 -11.03 17.19
N ASP A 125 33.84 -10.66 16.62
CA ASP A 125 35.12 -10.54 17.33
C ASP A 125 35.36 -9.05 17.61
N PRO A 126 35.40 -8.61 18.88
CA PRO A 126 35.62 -7.20 19.24
C PRO A 126 36.94 -6.59 18.75
N THR A 127 37.85 -7.40 18.17
CA THR A 127 39.17 -6.94 17.72
C THR A 127 39.31 -6.78 16.20
N GLU A 128 38.35 -7.23 15.39
CA GLU A 128 38.41 -7.09 13.94
C GLU A 128 37.24 -6.25 13.42
N ALA A 129 37.49 -4.96 13.18
CA ALA A 129 36.59 -4.14 12.38
C ALA A 129 36.68 -4.62 10.92
N GLN A 130 35.82 -5.55 10.51
CA GLN A 130 35.63 -5.86 9.10
C GLN A 130 34.64 -4.86 8.50
N ALA A 131 35.05 -4.23 7.41
CA ALA A 131 34.19 -3.38 6.62
C ALA A 131 33.07 -4.23 6.04
N VAL A 132 31.82 -3.88 6.33
CA VAL A 132 30.66 -4.43 5.62
C VAL A 132 30.77 -3.94 4.18
N GLU A 133 31.16 -4.82 3.25
CA GLU A 133 31.05 -4.54 1.83
C GLU A 133 29.55 -4.48 1.48
N VAL A 134 29.04 -3.27 1.34
CA VAL A 134 27.71 -3.04 0.78
C VAL A 134 27.81 -3.34 -0.71
N GLN A 135 27.27 -4.48 -1.14
CA GLN A 135 27.15 -4.79 -2.57
C GLN A 135 26.11 -3.84 -3.19
N ASP A 136 26.57 -2.96 -4.08
CA ASP A 136 25.73 -1.97 -4.80
C ASP A 136 24.84 -2.62 -5.88
N GLU A 137 25.17 -3.84 -6.33
CA GLU A 137 24.41 -4.58 -7.33
C GLU A 137 23.73 -5.81 -6.72
N ARG A 138 22.43 -5.94 -6.99
CA ARG A 138 21.61 -7.02 -6.46
C ARG A 138 21.84 -8.31 -7.27
N PRO A 139 22.20 -9.44 -6.65
CA PRO A 139 22.36 -10.70 -7.38
C PRO A 139 21.02 -11.18 -7.96
N GLU A 140 21.07 -11.86 -9.12
CA GLU A 140 19.90 -12.49 -9.74
C GLU A 140 19.23 -13.49 -8.77
N THR A 141 17.90 -13.57 -8.78
CA THR A 141 17.15 -14.61 -8.05
C THR A 141 17.59 -16.02 -8.47
N THR A 142 18.17 -16.77 -7.53
CA THR A 142 18.68 -18.14 -7.73
C THR A 142 17.76 -19.21 -7.13
N ILE A 143 16.46 -18.95 -6.94
CA ILE A 143 15.52 -19.92 -6.37
C ILE A 143 15.57 -21.23 -7.18
N GLY A 144 15.92 -22.34 -6.53
CA GLY A 144 16.09 -23.66 -7.17
C GLY A 144 17.40 -23.84 -7.97
N ARG A 145 18.34 -22.90 -7.89
CA ARG A 145 19.68 -22.97 -8.48
C ARG A 145 20.74 -22.98 -7.38
N GLY A 146 21.50 -24.06 -7.26
CA GLY A 146 22.51 -24.23 -6.21
C GLY A 146 21.99 -25.05 -5.03
N LYS A 147 22.82 -25.19 -3.98
CA LYS A 147 22.43 -25.81 -2.72
C LYS A 147 22.12 -24.71 -1.69
N PRO A 148 21.11 -24.89 -0.82
CA PRO A 148 20.88 -23.98 0.30
C PRO A 148 22.13 -23.90 1.20
N THR A 149 22.28 -22.77 1.88
CA THR A 149 23.39 -22.55 2.82
C THR A 149 23.07 -23.17 4.18
N ASP A 150 24.06 -23.80 4.79
CA ASP A 150 24.00 -24.25 6.20
C ASP A 150 24.37 -23.12 7.18
N GLU A 151 24.71 -21.94 6.67
CA GLU A 151 25.08 -20.78 7.47
C GLU A 151 23.85 -20.16 8.16
N VAL A 152 23.99 -19.87 9.44
CA VAL A 152 22.93 -19.23 10.22
C VAL A 152 23.11 -17.72 10.20
N VAL A 153 22.03 -17.01 9.89
CA VAL A 153 22.01 -15.54 9.86
C VAL A 153 21.12 -14.98 10.96
N LEU A 154 21.50 -13.82 11.48
CA LEU A 154 20.71 -13.04 12.42
C LEU A 154 20.07 -11.86 11.72
N LEU A 155 18.83 -11.57 12.10
CA LEU A 155 18.03 -10.48 11.59
C LEU A 155 17.71 -9.49 12.69
N SER A 156 17.86 -8.20 12.40
CA SER A 156 17.43 -7.13 13.30
C SER A 156 16.68 -6.06 12.53
N GLU A 157 15.69 -5.41 13.17
CA GLU A 157 14.99 -4.28 12.56
C GLU A 157 15.83 -3.01 12.70
N ALA A 158 15.79 -2.12 11.70
CA ALA A 158 16.64 -0.93 11.64
C ALA A 158 16.55 -0.01 12.89
N HIS A 159 15.37 0.07 13.52
CA HIS A 159 15.14 0.84 14.74
C HIS A 159 15.24 0.00 16.03
N ARG A 160 15.52 -1.31 15.94
CA ARG A 160 15.76 -2.23 17.07
C ARG A 160 16.94 -3.18 16.80
N PRO A 161 18.17 -2.67 16.70
CA PRO A 161 19.36 -3.48 16.40
C PRO A 161 19.68 -4.52 17.49
N ASP A 162 19.24 -4.28 18.72
CA ASP A 162 19.49 -5.18 19.87
C ASP A 162 18.52 -6.39 19.91
N GLU A 163 17.41 -6.34 19.17
CA GLU A 163 16.42 -7.43 19.10
C GLU A 163 16.70 -8.32 17.89
N LYS A 164 17.58 -9.32 18.07
CA LYS A 164 18.03 -10.22 17.00
C LYS A 164 17.16 -11.48 16.88
N MET A 165 16.93 -11.92 15.65
CA MET A 165 16.13 -13.10 15.30
C MET A 165 16.94 -14.02 14.38
N ALA A 166 17.09 -15.30 14.73
CA ALA A 166 17.74 -16.26 13.84
C ALA A 166 16.86 -16.56 12.61
N ALA A 167 17.48 -16.62 11.44
CA ALA A 167 16.86 -17.08 10.20
C ALA A 167 17.73 -18.15 9.52
N TYR A 168 17.04 -19.05 8.81
CA TYR A 168 17.61 -20.24 8.21
C TYR A 168 17.18 -20.34 6.75
N GLU A 169 18.07 -20.86 5.91
CA GLU A 169 17.80 -21.19 4.51
C GLU A 169 17.42 -22.68 4.38
N ASP A 170 16.39 -23.00 3.61
CA ASP A 170 16.10 -24.38 3.22
C ASP A 170 16.11 -24.56 1.69
N GLU A 171 15.80 -25.76 1.19
CA GLU A 171 15.74 -26.06 -0.27
C GLU A 171 14.77 -25.14 -1.05
N HIS A 172 13.93 -24.39 -0.35
CA HIS A 172 13.00 -23.41 -0.89
C HIS A 172 13.46 -21.95 -0.65
N GLY A 173 14.58 -21.69 0.03
CA GLY A 173 15.22 -20.37 0.24
C GLY A 173 15.04 -19.79 1.66
N THR A 174 15.68 -18.64 1.94
CA THR A 174 15.55 -17.92 3.22
C THR A 174 14.39 -16.91 3.17
N TYR A 175 13.40 -17.04 4.06
CA TYR A 175 12.18 -16.21 4.03
C TYR A 175 12.17 -15.12 5.10
N ILE A 176 12.54 -13.90 4.72
CA ILE A 176 12.65 -12.72 5.62
C ILE A 176 11.52 -11.69 5.36
N MET A 177 10.62 -12.05 4.44
CA MET A 177 9.24 -11.59 4.21
C MET A 177 9.03 -10.25 3.48
N ASN A 178 8.57 -10.33 2.22
CA ASN A 178 8.29 -9.19 1.33
C ASN A 178 6.99 -9.38 0.52
N SER A 179 5.85 -9.18 1.19
CA SER A 179 4.54 -9.23 0.53
C SER A 179 4.35 -8.09 -0.48
N LYS A 180 3.90 -8.43 -1.70
CA LYS A 180 3.44 -7.46 -2.70
C LYS A 180 2.21 -6.69 -2.21
N ASP A 181 1.91 -5.55 -2.83
CA ASP A 181 0.66 -4.83 -2.62
C ASP A 181 -0.42 -5.39 -3.56
N LEU A 182 -1.66 -5.45 -3.07
CA LEU A 182 -2.82 -5.78 -3.89
C LEU A 182 -3.10 -4.64 -4.87
N ARG A 183 -3.35 -4.98 -6.13
CA ARG A 183 -3.91 -4.07 -7.15
C ARG A 183 -4.88 -4.85 -8.04
N ALA A 184 -6.15 -4.51 -7.91
CA ALA A 184 -7.26 -5.12 -8.64
C ALA A 184 -8.05 -4.14 -9.51
N VAL A 185 -7.46 -3.01 -9.92
CA VAL A 185 -8.16 -1.98 -10.70
C VAL A 185 -8.73 -2.52 -12.02
N GLN A 186 -8.02 -3.46 -12.65
CA GLN A 186 -8.44 -4.15 -13.88
C GLN A 186 -9.67 -5.05 -13.68
N HIS A 187 -9.99 -5.42 -12.44
CA HIS A 187 -11.13 -6.27 -12.10
C HIS A 187 -12.38 -5.49 -11.69
N VAL A 188 -12.30 -4.15 -11.66
CA VAL A 188 -13.40 -3.27 -11.24
C VAL A 188 -14.63 -3.47 -12.11
N GLU A 189 -14.47 -3.67 -13.42
CA GLU A 189 -15.61 -3.93 -14.32
C GLU A 189 -16.36 -5.21 -13.92
N ARG A 190 -15.62 -6.30 -13.67
CA ARG A 190 -16.21 -7.58 -13.27
C ARG A 190 -16.89 -7.49 -11.89
N LEU A 191 -16.22 -6.88 -10.91
CA LEU A 191 -16.78 -6.66 -9.57
C LEU A 191 -18.07 -5.80 -9.62
N THR A 192 -18.10 -4.81 -10.51
CA THR A 192 -19.27 -3.95 -10.74
C THR A 192 -20.43 -4.77 -11.34
N LYS A 193 -20.17 -5.57 -12.38
CA LYS A 193 -21.16 -6.44 -13.02
C LYS A 193 -21.75 -7.49 -12.06
N MET A 194 -20.95 -8.01 -11.14
CA MET A 194 -21.37 -8.94 -10.08
C MET A 194 -22.27 -8.29 -9.01
N GLY A 195 -22.34 -6.96 -8.96
CA GLY A 195 -23.07 -6.24 -7.91
C GLY A 195 -22.34 -6.24 -6.57
N VAL A 196 -21.00 -6.14 -6.56
CA VAL A 196 -20.26 -5.79 -5.34
C VAL A 196 -20.59 -4.34 -4.97
N HIS A 197 -20.90 -4.10 -3.70
CA HIS A 197 -21.48 -2.82 -3.25
C HIS A 197 -20.40 -1.79 -2.88
N SER A 198 -19.24 -2.27 -2.44
CA SER A 198 -18.17 -1.42 -1.94
C SER A 198 -16.80 -1.99 -2.32
N LEU A 199 -15.90 -1.11 -2.77
CA LEU A 199 -14.49 -1.44 -3.00
C LEU A 199 -13.65 -0.79 -1.91
N LYS A 200 -12.77 -1.59 -1.30
CA LYS A 200 -11.98 -1.17 -0.14
C LYS A 200 -10.49 -1.01 -0.49
N ILE A 201 -9.93 0.12 -0.07
CA ILE A 201 -8.51 0.45 -0.23
C ILE A 201 -7.86 0.47 1.16
N GLU A 202 -6.74 -0.26 1.33
CA GLU A 202 -5.93 -0.21 2.56
C GLU A 202 -4.99 1.01 2.54
N GLY A 203 -5.37 2.06 3.26
CA GLY A 203 -4.64 3.33 3.32
C GLY A 203 -4.19 3.77 4.73
N ARG A 204 -4.40 2.96 5.77
CA ARG A 204 -4.25 3.40 7.19
C ARG A 204 -2.88 3.97 7.53
N THR A 205 -1.82 3.44 6.92
CA THR A 205 -0.43 3.84 7.15
C THR A 205 0.16 4.58 5.95
N LYS A 206 -0.67 5.00 5.00
CA LYS A 206 -0.25 5.62 3.75
C LYS A 206 -0.45 7.14 3.81
N SER A 207 0.25 7.87 2.95
CA SER A 207 0.06 9.32 2.84
C SER A 207 -1.32 9.66 2.31
N PHE A 208 -1.81 10.87 2.59
CA PHE A 208 -3.06 11.35 1.99
C PHE A 208 -2.96 11.37 0.46
N TYR A 209 -1.77 11.61 -0.13
CA TYR A 209 -1.55 11.52 -1.57
C TYR A 209 -1.86 10.13 -2.12
N TYR A 210 -1.35 9.10 -1.47
CA TYR A 210 -1.66 7.72 -1.83
C TYR A 210 -3.17 7.44 -1.78
N CYS A 211 -3.83 7.84 -0.69
CA CYS A 211 -5.27 7.63 -0.51
C CYS A 211 -6.10 8.37 -1.57
N ALA A 212 -5.78 9.62 -1.84
CA ALA A 212 -6.48 10.42 -2.84
C ALA A 212 -6.25 9.84 -4.25
N ARG A 213 -5.01 9.46 -4.59
CA ARG A 213 -4.67 8.97 -5.92
C ARG A 213 -5.34 7.64 -6.21
N THR A 214 -5.26 6.71 -5.27
CA THR A 214 -5.94 5.41 -5.38
C THR A 214 -7.45 5.63 -5.47
N ALA A 215 -8.06 6.46 -4.62
CA ALA A 215 -9.48 6.76 -4.71
C ALA A 215 -9.90 7.33 -6.08
N GLN A 216 -9.14 8.28 -6.63
CA GLN A 216 -9.40 8.87 -7.95
C GLN A 216 -9.36 7.81 -9.06
N VAL A 217 -8.33 6.96 -9.07
CA VAL A 217 -8.17 5.89 -10.06
C VAL A 217 -9.33 4.90 -10.00
N TYR A 218 -9.66 4.41 -8.81
CA TYR A 218 -10.75 3.43 -8.65
C TYR A 218 -12.12 4.07 -8.92
N ARG A 219 -12.33 5.34 -8.59
CA ARG A 219 -13.56 6.07 -8.94
C ARG A 219 -13.76 6.12 -10.45
N LYS A 220 -12.72 6.53 -11.19
CA LYS A 220 -12.75 6.54 -12.66
C LYS A 220 -13.00 5.14 -13.24
N ALA A 221 -12.35 4.10 -12.71
CA ALA A 221 -12.58 2.73 -13.14
C ALA A 221 -14.04 2.28 -12.93
N ILE A 222 -14.66 2.64 -11.80
CA ILE A 222 -16.08 2.34 -11.55
C ILE A 222 -16.97 3.13 -12.51
N ASP A 223 -16.72 4.44 -12.70
CA ASP A 223 -17.53 5.29 -13.57
C ASP A 223 -17.49 4.80 -15.03
N ASP A 224 -16.31 4.42 -15.52
CA ASP A 224 -16.14 3.87 -16.85
C ASP A 224 -16.82 2.50 -16.99
N ALA A 225 -16.73 1.63 -15.98
CA ALA A 225 -17.42 0.34 -15.96
C ALA A 225 -18.95 0.49 -15.96
N VAL A 226 -19.51 1.40 -15.16
CA VAL A 226 -20.95 1.70 -15.13
C VAL A 226 -21.43 2.29 -16.46
N ALA A 227 -20.60 3.10 -17.10
CA ALA A 227 -20.87 3.64 -18.43
C ALA A 227 -20.68 2.63 -19.58
N GLY A 228 -20.25 1.40 -19.29
CA GLY A 228 -20.00 0.36 -20.29
C GLY A 228 -18.79 0.64 -21.19
N LYS A 229 -17.85 1.48 -20.74
CA LYS A 229 -16.62 1.75 -21.48
C LYS A 229 -15.60 0.64 -21.25
N PRO A 230 -14.71 0.38 -22.23
CA PRO A 230 -13.59 -0.55 -22.03
C PRO A 230 -12.67 -0.04 -20.92
N PHE A 231 -11.94 -0.96 -20.29
CA PHE A 231 -10.97 -0.64 -19.26
C PHE A 231 -9.86 0.28 -19.81
N ASP A 232 -9.54 1.33 -19.07
CA ASP A 232 -8.49 2.29 -19.39
C ASP A 232 -7.16 1.81 -18.81
N GLU A 233 -6.29 1.24 -19.66
CA GLU A 233 -4.99 0.70 -19.25
C GLU A 233 -4.05 1.73 -18.61
N SER A 234 -4.24 3.04 -18.89
CA SER A 234 -3.42 4.10 -18.28
C SER A 234 -3.58 4.17 -16.75
N LEU A 235 -4.70 3.64 -16.22
CA LEU A 235 -4.95 3.53 -14.79
C LEU A 235 -3.96 2.60 -14.09
N LEU A 236 -3.44 1.58 -14.78
CA LEU A 236 -2.40 0.71 -14.24
C LEU A 236 -1.12 1.50 -14.02
N GLY A 237 -0.67 2.25 -15.04
CA GLY A 237 0.52 3.08 -14.96
C GLY A 237 0.42 4.19 -13.90
N THR A 238 -0.77 4.75 -13.71
CA THR A 238 -1.03 5.75 -12.66
C THR A 238 -0.88 5.16 -11.25
N LEU A 239 -1.16 3.87 -11.05
CA LEU A 239 -0.94 3.20 -9.76
C LEU A 239 0.52 2.80 -9.57
N GLU A 240 1.24 2.41 -10.64
CA GLU A 240 2.69 2.16 -10.60
C GLU A 240 3.50 3.42 -10.20
N SER A 241 2.93 4.63 -10.31
CA SER A 241 3.58 5.86 -9.83
C SER A 241 3.50 6.06 -8.31
N LEU A 242 2.77 5.22 -7.59
CA LEU A 242 2.69 5.28 -6.14
C LEU A 242 3.82 4.47 -5.49
N ALA A 243 4.19 4.82 -4.26
CA ALA A 243 5.13 4.01 -3.50
C ALA A 243 4.48 2.66 -3.12
N HIS A 244 4.92 1.57 -3.76
CA HIS A 244 4.43 0.20 -3.55
C HIS A 244 5.59 -0.82 -3.44
N ARG A 245 5.31 -2.04 -2.97
CA ARG A 245 6.30 -3.15 -2.89
C ARG A 245 6.11 -4.16 -4.03
N GLY A 246 5.94 -3.66 -5.24
CA GLY A 246 5.42 -4.44 -6.38
C GLY A 246 3.93 -4.78 -6.23
N TYR A 247 3.23 -4.93 -7.35
CA TYR A 247 1.80 -5.24 -7.35
C TYR A 247 1.49 -6.70 -7.67
N THR A 248 0.40 -7.18 -7.11
CA THR A 248 -0.20 -8.49 -7.39
C THR A 248 -1.71 -8.41 -7.40
N GLU A 249 -2.36 -9.30 -8.13
CA GLU A 249 -3.82 -9.49 -8.09
C GLU A 249 -4.25 -10.27 -6.84
N GLY A 250 -3.30 -10.82 -6.09
CA GLY A 250 -3.57 -11.64 -4.92
C GLY A 250 -4.39 -12.88 -5.30
N PHE A 251 -5.35 -13.22 -4.46
CA PHE A 251 -6.19 -14.42 -4.66
C PHE A 251 -7.33 -14.20 -5.65
N LEU A 252 -7.59 -12.96 -6.07
CA LEU A 252 -8.67 -12.63 -7.02
C LEU A 252 -8.52 -13.40 -8.34
N ARG A 253 -7.28 -13.76 -8.70
CA ARG A 253 -6.97 -14.71 -9.78
C ARG A 253 -6.26 -15.92 -9.18
N ARG A 254 -6.87 -17.11 -9.26
CA ARG A 254 -6.21 -18.35 -8.81
C ARG A 254 -5.02 -18.70 -9.71
N HIS A 255 -3.97 -19.25 -9.11
CA HIS A 255 -2.81 -19.85 -9.77
C HIS A 255 -1.90 -18.90 -10.55
N THR A 256 -1.20 -18.01 -9.84
CA THR A 256 0.07 -17.43 -10.33
C THR A 256 1.13 -17.56 -9.23
N HIS A 257 1.73 -18.75 -9.08
CA HIS A 257 2.68 -19.05 -7.99
C HIS A 257 3.88 -18.08 -7.96
N ASP A 258 4.16 -17.42 -9.07
CA ASP A 258 5.30 -16.53 -9.28
C ASP A 258 5.01 -15.06 -8.90
N ALA A 259 3.75 -14.73 -8.59
CA ALA A 259 3.27 -13.35 -8.49
C ALA A 259 2.94 -12.87 -7.07
N TYR A 260 3.12 -13.68 -6.02
CA TYR A 260 2.66 -13.35 -4.66
C TYR A 260 3.67 -12.60 -3.79
N GLN A 261 4.97 -12.81 -4.02
CA GLN A 261 6.05 -12.18 -3.25
C GLN A 261 6.91 -11.33 -4.18
N ASN A 262 7.46 -10.24 -3.65
CA ASN A 262 8.45 -9.43 -4.36
C ASN A 262 9.83 -9.93 -3.93
N TYR A 263 10.55 -10.58 -4.83
CA TYR A 263 11.88 -11.12 -4.56
C TYR A 263 12.98 -10.12 -4.91
N ASP A 264 12.63 -9.05 -5.62
CA ASP A 264 13.59 -8.14 -6.24
C ASP A 264 13.89 -6.92 -5.37
N TYR A 265 12.97 -6.36 -4.57
CA TYR A 265 13.24 -5.19 -3.69
C TYR A 265 12.36 -5.09 -2.44
N GLY A 266 12.96 -4.79 -1.27
CA GLY A 266 12.34 -4.78 0.07
C GLY A 266 11.90 -3.40 0.59
N TYR A 267 11.68 -2.40 -0.25
CA TYR A 267 11.19 -1.06 0.11
C TYR A 267 10.30 -0.49 -1.01
N SER A 268 9.50 0.54 -0.71
CA SER A 268 8.62 1.16 -1.70
C SER A 268 9.32 2.27 -2.48
N VAL A 269 9.37 2.16 -3.80
CA VAL A 269 9.96 3.15 -4.71
C VAL A 269 8.90 3.62 -5.68
N SER A 270 8.95 4.90 -6.06
CA SER A 270 8.28 5.40 -7.27
C SER A 270 9.34 6.04 -8.16
N ASP A 271 9.36 5.61 -9.40
CA ASP A 271 10.36 6.00 -10.41
C ASP A 271 9.79 7.03 -11.38
N SER A 272 8.51 7.37 -11.24
CA SER A 272 7.78 8.21 -12.20
C SER A 272 7.28 9.51 -11.61
N GLN A 273 6.89 9.55 -10.33
CA GLN A 273 6.33 10.75 -9.71
C GLN A 273 6.67 10.90 -8.23
N GLN A 274 6.91 12.14 -7.81
CA GLN A 274 7.10 12.51 -6.41
C GLN A 274 6.01 13.49 -5.97
N PHE A 275 5.33 13.18 -4.87
CA PHE A 275 4.38 14.10 -4.26
C PHE A 275 5.11 15.31 -3.63
N VAL A 276 4.73 16.54 -3.99
CA VAL A 276 5.47 17.76 -3.60
C VAL A 276 4.66 18.78 -2.79
N GLY A 277 3.33 18.77 -2.83
CA GLY A 277 2.53 19.70 -2.02
C GLY A 277 1.02 19.55 -2.15
N GLU A 278 0.28 20.27 -1.30
CA GLU A 278 -1.19 20.29 -1.26
C GLU A 278 -1.70 21.70 -1.56
N PHE A 279 -2.78 21.84 -2.34
CA PHE A 279 -3.42 23.13 -2.54
C PHE A 279 -4.27 23.50 -1.32
N THR A 280 -4.12 24.72 -0.81
CA THR A 280 -4.87 25.19 0.38
C THR A 280 -6.27 25.72 0.03
N GLY A 281 -6.60 25.80 -1.26
CA GLY A 281 -7.80 26.43 -1.79
C GLY A 281 -7.72 27.96 -1.89
N LYS A 282 -6.69 28.61 -1.36
CA LYS A 282 -6.52 30.07 -1.49
C LYS A 282 -5.96 30.43 -2.87
N ARG A 283 -6.53 31.48 -3.48
CA ARG A 283 -6.09 32.02 -4.78
C ARG A 283 -5.72 33.50 -4.68
N ARG A 284 -4.81 33.93 -5.56
CA ARG A 284 -4.44 35.32 -5.83
C ARG A 284 -4.38 35.51 -7.35
N GLY A 285 -5.47 35.97 -7.95
CA GLY A 285 -5.61 35.99 -9.41
C GLY A 285 -5.46 34.58 -9.98
N ASP A 286 -4.54 34.40 -10.92
CA ASP A 286 -4.25 33.12 -11.57
C ASP A 286 -3.34 32.21 -10.72
N LEU A 287 -2.87 32.68 -9.58
CA LEU A 287 -2.02 31.92 -8.67
C LEU A 287 -2.84 31.20 -7.62
N ALA A 288 -2.47 29.97 -7.28
CA ALA A 288 -3.02 29.23 -6.16
C ALA A 288 -1.94 28.88 -5.14
N GLU A 289 -2.31 28.90 -3.87
CA GLU A 289 -1.42 28.60 -2.75
C GLU A 289 -1.25 27.08 -2.59
N VAL A 290 0.01 26.66 -2.50
CA VAL A 290 0.44 25.29 -2.24
C VAL A 290 1.20 25.26 -0.92
N GLU A 291 0.79 24.37 -0.02
CA GLU A 291 1.58 23.94 1.13
C GLU A 291 2.60 22.91 0.66
N VAL A 292 3.87 23.30 0.69
CA VAL A 292 4.98 22.50 0.18
C VAL A 292 5.29 21.38 1.17
N LYS A 293 5.47 20.16 0.67
CA LYS A 293 5.89 18.98 1.45
C LYS A 293 7.28 18.51 1.03
N ASN A 294 7.57 18.49 -0.27
CA ASN A 294 8.89 18.18 -0.83
C ASN A 294 9.38 19.29 -1.76
N LYS A 295 10.69 19.39 -1.96
CA LYS A 295 11.29 20.44 -2.78
C LYS A 295 10.98 20.26 -4.27
N PHE A 296 10.56 21.35 -4.91
CA PHE A 296 10.41 21.49 -6.36
C PHE A 296 10.89 22.88 -6.81
N ILE A 297 11.18 23.03 -8.11
CA ILE A 297 11.76 24.25 -8.68
C ILE A 297 11.02 24.71 -9.93
N VAL A 298 11.15 26.00 -10.27
CA VAL A 298 10.70 26.54 -11.56
C VAL A 298 11.41 25.78 -12.69
N GLY A 299 10.63 25.33 -13.67
CA GLY A 299 11.05 24.44 -14.75
C GLY A 299 10.69 22.97 -14.56
N ASP A 300 10.32 22.53 -13.34
CA ASP A 300 9.86 21.16 -13.11
C ASP A 300 8.55 20.90 -13.89
N SER A 301 8.43 19.70 -14.46
CA SER A 301 7.15 19.20 -14.97
C SER A 301 6.30 18.72 -13.79
N LEU A 302 5.16 19.36 -13.59
CA LEU A 302 4.25 19.11 -12.48
C LEU A 302 2.93 18.54 -12.98
N GLU A 303 2.28 17.77 -12.11
CA GLU A 303 0.91 17.32 -12.28
C GLU A 303 0.08 17.83 -11.10
N LEU A 304 -1.02 18.52 -11.39
CA LEU A 304 -2.10 18.80 -10.45
C LEU A 304 -3.12 17.67 -10.55
N MET A 305 -3.35 16.98 -9.43
CA MET A 305 -4.38 15.97 -9.28
C MET A 305 -5.55 16.51 -8.46
N THR A 306 -6.76 16.32 -8.97
CA THR A 306 -8.02 16.62 -8.28
C THR A 306 -8.96 15.41 -8.36
N PRO A 307 -9.99 15.28 -7.52
CA PRO A 307 -10.98 14.21 -7.68
C PRO A 307 -11.65 14.15 -9.07
N LYS A 308 -11.68 15.27 -9.81
CA LYS A 308 -12.28 15.37 -11.15
C LYS A 308 -11.32 15.06 -12.30
N GLY A 309 -10.02 15.02 -12.06
CA GLY A 309 -9.03 14.73 -13.11
C GLY A 309 -7.63 15.31 -12.82
N ASN A 310 -6.72 15.08 -13.75
CA ASN A 310 -5.32 15.49 -13.68
C ASN A 310 -4.98 16.51 -14.76
N VAL A 311 -4.14 17.47 -14.42
CA VAL A 311 -3.60 18.48 -15.35
C VAL A 311 -2.08 18.50 -15.23
N ILE A 312 -1.39 18.23 -16.33
CA ILE A 312 0.07 18.29 -16.42
C ILE A 312 0.48 19.64 -17.00
N PHE A 313 1.46 20.30 -16.36
CA PHE A 313 1.99 21.59 -16.79
C PHE A 313 3.45 21.75 -16.38
N ASN A 314 4.17 22.67 -17.02
CA ASN A 314 5.52 23.05 -16.59
C ASN A 314 5.43 24.25 -15.66
N LEU A 315 6.18 24.24 -14.56
CA LEU A 315 6.18 25.35 -13.62
C LEU A 315 6.94 26.54 -14.19
N GLU A 316 6.23 27.58 -14.65
CA GLU A 316 6.84 28.75 -15.28
C GLU A 316 7.26 29.83 -14.28
N ALA A 317 6.50 30.01 -13.19
CA ALA A 317 6.75 31.02 -12.18
C ALA A 317 6.23 30.58 -10.81
N MET A 318 6.83 31.11 -9.75
CA MET A 318 6.45 30.83 -8.38
C MET A 318 6.70 32.04 -7.48
N GLU A 319 5.77 32.33 -6.58
CA GLU A 319 5.86 33.41 -5.59
C GLU A 319 5.80 32.87 -4.17
N ASN A 320 6.44 33.55 -3.22
CA ASN A 320 6.21 33.30 -1.81
C ASN A 320 4.99 34.11 -1.30
N ARG A 321 4.58 33.92 -0.03
CA ARG A 321 3.48 34.69 0.59
C ARG A 321 3.69 36.21 0.61
N LYS A 322 4.92 36.69 0.45
CA LYS A 322 5.25 38.12 0.35
C LYS A 322 5.13 38.68 -1.07
N SER A 323 4.73 37.87 -2.05
CA SER A 323 4.68 38.23 -3.48
C SER A 323 6.07 38.43 -4.10
N GLU A 324 7.11 37.83 -3.50
CA GLU A 324 8.45 37.84 -4.06
C GLU A 324 8.61 36.60 -4.96
N GLN A 325 9.15 36.79 -6.17
CA GLN A 325 9.45 35.67 -7.05
C GLN A 325 10.57 34.81 -6.48
N ILE A 326 10.36 33.50 -6.53
CA ILE A 326 11.30 32.49 -6.04
C ILE A 326 11.47 31.39 -7.09
N THR A 327 12.64 30.77 -7.11
CA THR A 327 12.97 29.69 -8.06
C THR A 327 12.86 28.31 -7.44
N ASP A 328 12.88 28.19 -6.11
CA ASP A 328 12.78 26.92 -5.40
C ASP A 328 11.84 26.96 -4.19
N ALA A 329 11.01 25.92 -4.09
CA ALA A 329 10.15 25.65 -2.94
C ALA A 329 10.90 24.74 -1.96
N LYS A 330 11.25 25.22 -0.77
CA LYS A 330 12.26 24.59 0.11
C LYS A 330 11.81 23.35 0.91
N GLY A 331 10.65 22.78 0.58
CA GLY A 331 10.11 21.59 1.26
C GLY A 331 9.14 21.94 2.40
N ASN A 332 8.95 20.99 3.32
CA ASN A 332 7.96 21.06 4.39
C ASN A 332 8.02 22.37 5.20
N GLY A 333 6.85 22.98 5.47
CA GLY A 333 6.71 24.23 6.22
C GLY A 333 6.74 25.50 5.36
N HIS A 334 6.93 25.38 4.05
CA HIS A 334 6.87 26.50 3.10
C HIS A 334 5.51 26.59 2.40
N PHE A 335 5.09 27.81 2.08
CA PHE A 335 3.90 28.08 1.27
C PHE A 335 4.30 28.92 0.07
N VAL A 336 3.87 28.48 -1.10
CA VAL A 336 4.17 29.12 -2.38
C VAL A 336 2.91 29.30 -3.19
N PHE A 337 2.92 30.27 -4.10
CA PHE A 337 1.86 30.55 -5.05
C PHE A 337 2.35 30.20 -6.46
N ILE A 338 1.63 29.36 -7.18
CA ILE A 338 1.97 28.93 -8.54
C ILE A 338 0.79 29.17 -9.49
N PRO A 339 1.03 29.44 -10.79
CA PRO A 339 -0.03 29.64 -11.77
C PRO A 339 -0.78 28.34 -12.04
N VAL A 340 -2.12 28.40 -11.98
CA VAL A 340 -3.00 27.27 -12.31
C VAL A 340 -4.32 27.81 -12.89
N PRO A 341 -4.91 27.15 -13.91
CA PRO A 341 -6.16 27.58 -14.51
C PRO A 341 -7.26 27.88 -13.47
N GLN A 342 -8.03 28.96 -13.70
CA GLN A 342 -9.04 29.44 -12.75
C GLN A 342 -10.28 28.54 -12.66
N ASP A 343 -10.57 27.80 -13.72
CA ASP A 343 -11.69 26.87 -13.84
C ASP A 343 -11.48 25.57 -13.06
N LEU A 344 -10.25 25.32 -12.58
CA LEU A 344 -9.95 24.14 -11.79
C LEU A 344 -10.41 24.28 -10.34
N ASP A 345 -11.21 23.31 -9.94
CA ASP A 345 -11.59 23.08 -8.55
C ASP A 345 -10.39 22.52 -7.78
N LEU A 346 -9.91 23.29 -6.80
CA LEU A 346 -8.72 22.95 -6.02
C LEU A 346 -9.06 22.26 -4.69
N GLU A 347 -10.34 21.95 -4.45
CA GLU A 347 -10.73 21.17 -3.29
C GLU A 347 -10.09 19.78 -3.37
N TYR A 348 -9.30 19.43 -2.34
CA TYR A 348 -8.47 18.22 -2.31
C TYR A 348 -7.38 18.16 -3.40
N GLY A 349 -6.97 19.31 -3.95
CA GLY A 349 -5.94 19.41 -4.97
C GLY A 349 -4.56 19.01 -4.44
N LEU A 350 -3.91 18.07 -5.11
CA LEU A 350 -2.56 17.58 -4.80
C LEU A 350 -1.59 17.89 -5.94
N LEU A 351 -0.35 18.21 -5.60
CA LEU A 351 0.70 18.55 -6.55
C LEU A 351 1.80 17.49 -6.53
N MET A 352 2.15 16.96 -7.70
CA MET A 352 3.26 16.03 -7.88
C MET A 352 4.25 16.58 -8.91
N ARG A 353 5.51 16.19 -8.76
CA ARG A 353 6.55 16.36 -9.77
C ARG A 353 6.71 15.07 -10.57
N ASN A 354 6.74 15.20 -11.89
CA ASN A 354 7.13 14.11 -12.80
C ASN A 354 8.65 13.93 -12.75
N LEU A 355 9.11 12.69 -12.55
CA LEU A 355 10.51 12.33 -12.50
C LEU A 355 10.98 11.88 -13.90
N ASN A 356 12.17 12.32 -14.29
CA ASN A 356 12.80 11.95 -15.56
C ASN A 356 13.65 10.68 -15.41
N ALA A 357 14.07 10.08 -16.54
CA ALA A 357 14.97 8.92 -16.54
C ALA A 357 16.25 9.19 -15.72
N GLY A 358 16.51 8.35 -14.71
CA GLY A 358 17.63 8.50 -13.77
C GLY A 358 17.29 9.28 -12.48
N GLN A 359 16.04 9.68 -12.28
CA GLN A 359 15.54 10.28 -11.05
C GLN A 359 14.59 9.32 -10.34
N ASP A 360 14.66 9.27 -9.01
CA ASP A 360 13.70 8.52 -8.18
C ASP A 360 13.32 9.37 -6.95
N THR A 361 12.39 8.89 -6.13
CA THR A 361 11.98 9.61 -4.91
C THR A 361 13.11 9.86 -3.89
N ARG A 362 14.26 9.18 -3.98
CA ARG A 362 15.48 9.39 -3.17
C ARG A 362 16.51 10.30 -3.84
N ASN A 363 16.64 10.30 -5.17
CA ASN A 363 17.42 11.25 -5.97
C ASN A 363 16.55 11.99 -7.01
N PRO A 364 15.63 12.85 -6.56
CA PRO A 364 14.63 13.41 -7.47
C PRO A 364 15.17 14.56 -8.33
N THR A 365 16.44 14.96 -8.14
CA THR A 365 17.13 15.95 -8.98
C THR A 365 18.13 15.32 -9.95
N GLY A 366 18.38 14.01 -9.86
CA GLY A 366 19.31 13.29 -10.74
C GLY A 366 20.76 13.80 -10.64
N LYS A 367 21.17 14.24 -9.45
CA LYS A 367 22.53 14.73 -9.17
C LYS A 367 23.32 13.76 -8.32
#